data_AF-A0A2U9IL59-F1
#
_entry.id   AF-A0A2U9IL59-F1
#
_cell.length_a   1.000
_cell.length_b   1.000
_cell.length_c   1.000
_cell.angle_alpha   90.00
_cell.angle_beta   90.00
_cell.angle_gamma   90.00
#
_symmetry.space_group_name_H-M   'P 1'
#
loop_
_entity.id
_entity.type
_entity.pdbx_description
1 polymer ?
#
loop_
_entity_poly.entity_id
_entity_poly.type
_entity_poly.pdbx_seq_one_letter_code
_entity_poly.pdbx_strand_id
1 'polypeptide(L)'
;MRIFDYLLDAGFIYHYEYIGKVKESFPYPIDYSMFNFETNEFEGIYLKGREPFKNVELFDNFKPDYEDVRIIGKKQARSDIGLKELSSHLDTSFRDVLYHYQKHIAGKGLISSYITTIVKPHYRLHVIFGKKETLDYLTRIPTLYYVHSLDNHYVAHILGRRLELFRYIDFIKEVESTSNDNIIITLHPYNEKYIFTASIPYEHFTPEGNWEFNVEKMYSNAEKIVEEISQKNRND
;
A
#
# COMPACT_ATOMS: atom_id res chain seq x y z
N MET A 1 -10.92 10.57 -2.38
CA MET A 1 -10.69 10.77 -0.93
C MET A 1 -11.84 11.59 -0.34
N ARG A 2 -13.00 10.98 -0.07
CA ARG A 2 -14.19 11.62 0.55
C ARG A 2 -14.96 10.70 1.50
N ILE A 3 -14.79 9.39 1.38
CA ILE A 3 -15.57 8.42 2.15
C ILE A 3 -15.11 8.31 3.61
N PHE A 4 -13.80 8.35 3.87
CA PHE A 4 -13.28 8.35 5.24
C PHE A 4 -13.61 9.64 5.99
N ASP A 5 -13.51 10.79 5.32
CA ASP A 5 -13.94 12.08 5.88
C ASP A 5 -15.44 12.05 6.22
N TYR A 6 -16.30 11.54 5.31
CA TYR A 6 -17.74 11.37 5.56
C TYR A 6 -18.04 10.37 6.70
N LEU A 7 -17.32 9.25 6.74
CA LEU A 7 -17.47 8.24 7.79
C LEU A 7 -16.97 8.76 9.16
N LEU A 8 -16.02 9.70 9.16
CA LEU A 8 -15.58 10.41 10.36
C LEU A 8 -16.60 11.45 10.81
N ASP A 9 -17.03 12.32 9.90
CA ASP A 9 -17.98 13.39 10.17
C ASP A 9 -19.35 12.87 10.63
N ALA A 10 -19.77 11.71 10.11
CA ALA A 10 -21.01 11.06 10.51
C ALA A 10 -20.86 10.17 11.76
N GLY A 11 -19.68 10.16 12.41
CA GLY A 11 -19.44 9.37 13.61
C GLY A 11 -19.63 7.88 13.38
N PHE A 12 -19.06 7.32 12.30
CA PHE A 12 -19.10 5.87 12.06
C PHE A 12 -17.81 5.18 12.41
N ILE A 13 -16.71 5.90 12.28
CA ILE A 13 -15.46 5.44 12.82
C ILE A 13 -15.31 6.19 14.15
N TYR A 14 -15.01 5.46 15.21
CA TYR A 14 -14.63 5.97 16.52
C TYR A 14 -13.24 5.35 16.81
N HIS A 15 -12.27 6.13 17.30
CA HIS A 15 -10.91 5.67 17.70
C HIS A 15 -9.80 5.58 16.64
N TYR A 16 -9.70 6.54 15.73
CA TYR A 16 -8.65 6.60 14.71
C TYR A 16 -8.07 7.99 14.79
N GLU A 17 -6.77 8.02 15.03
CA GLU A 17 -6.02 9.25 15.06
C GLU A 17 -5.89 9.75 13.62
N TYR A 18 -6.57 10.85 13.31
CA TYR A 18 -6.41 11.51 12.04
C TYR A 18 -5.05 12.22 12.02
N ILE A 19 -4.10 11.63 11.30
CA ILE A 19 -2.71 12.13 11.21
C ILE A 19 -2.47 13.07 10.02
N GLY A 20 -3.43 13.21 9.10
CA GLY A 20 -3.41 14.16 7.98
C GLY A 20 -3.85 13.58 6.64
N LYS A 21 -4.01 14.46 5.62
CA LYS A 21 -4.33 14.04 4.24
C LYS A 21 -3.06 13.61 3.51
N VAL A 22 -3.13 12.51 2.77
CA VAL A 22 -2.04 12.12 1.86
C VAL A 22 -1.92 13.15 0.75
N LYS A 23 -0.77 13.82 0.69
CA LYS A 23 -0.40 14.75 -0.39
C LYS A 23 0.28 14.01 -1.53
N GLU A 24 1.25 13.19 -1.17
CA GLU A 24 2.09 12.48 -2.13
C GLU A 24 2.49 11.12 -1.56
N SER A 25 2.74 10.17 -2.45
CA SER A 25 3.20 8.84 -2.10
C SER A 25 4.47 8.51 -2.87
N PHE A 26 5.46 8.00 -2.16
CA PHE A 26 6.78 7.66 -2.66
C PHE A 26 6.98 6.14 -2.57
N PRO A 27 6.78 5.40 -3.66
CA PRO A 27 7.10 3.98 -3.71
C PRO A 27 8.62 3.79 -3.77
N TYR A 28 9.15 2.92 -2.92
CA TYR A 28 10.55 2.51 -2.94
C TYR A 28 10.60 1.01 -3.26
N PRO A 29 11.18 0.59 -4.39
CA PRO A 29 11.38 -0.84 -4.64
C PRO A 29 12.21 -1.45 -3.51
N ILE A 30 11.87 -2.67 -3.07
CA ILE A 30 12.71 -3.39 -2.10
C ILE A 30 14.05 -3.69 -2.77
N ASP A 31 15.14 -3.28 -2.13
CA ASP A 31 16.49 -3.43 -2.68
C ASP A 31 17.18 -4.67 -2.09
N TYR A 32 17.19 -5.75 -2.87
CA TYR A 32 17.79 -7.03 -2.50
C TYR A 32 19.32 -7.10 -2.65
N SER A 33 20.02 -6.00 -2.93
CA SER A 33 21.50 -6.05 -3.07
C SER A 33 22.24 -6.41 -1.78
N MET A 34 21.60 -6.22 -0.62
CA MET A 34 22.08 -6.68 0.70
C MET A 34 21.37 -7.94 1.22
N PHE A 35 20.61 -8.63 0.38
CA PHE A 35 19.88 -9.83 0.78
C PHE A 35 20.75 -11.08 0.63
N ASN A 36 20.94 -11.79 1.73
CA ASN A 36 21.61 -13.08 1.75
C ASN A 36 20.57 -14.20 1.53
N PHE A 37 20.71 -14.95 0.44
CA PHE A 37 19.79 -16.03 0.08
C PHE A 37 19.99 -17.31 0.91
N GLU A 38 21.16 -17.51 1.51
CA GLU A 38 21.44 -18.65 2.39
C GLU A 38 20.76 -18.48 3.74
N THR A 39 20.85 -17.28 4.33
CA THR A 39 20.20 -16.95 5.60
C THR A 39 18.76 -16.45 5.43
N ASN A 40 18.41 -16.01 4.22
CA ASN A 40 17.15 -15.36 3.87
C ASN A 40 16.89 -14.04 4.63
N GLU A 41 17.94 -13.24 4.80
CA GLU A 41 17.94 -12.01 5.60
C GLU A 41 18.63 -10.85 4.89
N PHE A 42 18.23 -9.62 5.21
CA PHE A 42 19.00 -8.44 4.85
C PHE A 42 20.19 -8.27 5.81
N GLU A 43 21.40 -8.12 5.28
CA GLU A 43 22.62 -8.09 6.09
C GLU A 43 22.94 -6.70 6.68
N GLY A 44 22.26 -5.64 6.25
CA GLY A 44 22.55 -4.31 6.76
C GLY A 44 21.56 -3.21 6.37
N ILE A 45 22.05 -1.98 6.55
CA ILE A 45 21.42 -0.72 6.21
C ILE A 45 22.39 0.02 5.30
N TYR A 46 21.90 0.66 4.23
CA TYR A 46 22.77 1.36 3.29
C TYR A 46 23.49 2.53 3.95
N LEU A 47 24.60 2.96 3.34
CA LEU A 47 25.31 4.17 3.75
C LEU A 47 24.63 5.45 3.23
N LYS A 48 23.93 5.36 2.10
CA LYS A 48 23.26 6.49 1.44
C LYS A 48 21.77 6.21 1.29
N GLY A 49 20.98 7.28 1.34
CA GLY A 49 19.54 7.22 1.07
C GLY A 49 19.26 6.72 -0.34
N ARG A 50 18.05 6.19 -0.52
CA ARG A 50 17.56 5.71 -1.82
C ARG A 50 16.57 6.71 -2.39
N GLU A 51 16.47 6.75 -3.71
CA GLU A 51 15.48 7.55 -4.40
C GLU A 51 14.19 6.74 -4.61
N PRO A 52 13.01 7.38 -4.54
CA PRO A 52 11.77 6.71 -4.85
C PRO A 52 11.66 6.41 -6.35
N PHE A 53 10.85 5.42 -6.68
CA PHE A 53 10.46 5.16 -8.05
C PHE A 53 9.66 6.36 -8.59
N LYS A 54 10.07 6.88 -9.75
CA LYS A 54 9.42 8.03 -10.38
C LYS A 54 8.20 7.55 -11.16
N ASN A 55 7.02 8.03 -10.75
CA ASN A 55 5.81 7.82 -11.53
C ASN A 55 5.87 8.61 -12.84
N VAL A 56 5.19 8.12 -13.87
CA VAL A 56 5.01 8.86 -15.12
C VAL A 56 4.03 10.00 -14.86
N GLU A 57 4.44 11.24 -15.10
CA GLU A 57 3.52 12.38 -15.05
C GLU A 57 2.57 12.33 -16.24
N LEU A 58 1.27 12.32 -15.95
CA LEU A 58 0.21 12.45 -16.94
C LEU A 58 0.08 13.92 -17.33
N PHE A 59 0.69 14.30 -18.45
CA PHE A 59 0.57 15.65 -18.99
C PHE A 59 -0.67 15.84 -19.87
N ASP A 60 -1.35 14.75 -20.23
CA ASP A 60 -2.63 14.80 -20.91
C ASP A 60 -3.78 14.71 -19.91
N ASN A 61 -4.92 15.32 -20.24
CA ASN A 61 -6.15 15.25 -19.45
C ASN A 61 -6.79 13.84 -19.47
N PHE A 62 -5.97 12.80 -19.56
CA PHE A 62 -6.38 11.40 -19.60
C PHE A 62 -7.12 11.04 -18.31
N LYS A 63 -8.22 10.29 -18.47
CA LYS A 63 -9.01 9.76 -17.37
C LYS A 63 -9.24 8.27 -17.62
N PRO A 64 -8.92 7.38 -16.67
CA PRO A 64 -9.22 5.96 -16.79
C PRO A 64 -10.73 5.74 -16.95
N ASP A 65 -11.10 4.86 -17.86
CA ASP A 65 -12.49 4.46 -18.05
C ASP A 65 -12.86 3.20 -17.22
N TYR A 66 -14.09 2.72 -17.42
CA TYR A 66 -14.63 1.57 -16.70
C TYR A 66 -13.78 0.31 -16.86
N GLU A 67 -13.32 0.02 -18.08
CA GLU A 67 -12.50 -1.16 -18.34
C GLU A 67 -11.10 -1.01 -17.74
N ASP A 68 -10.52 0.20 -17.80
CA ASP A 68 -9.24 0.48 -17.17
C ASP A 68 -9.28 0.21 -15.66
N VAL A 69 -10.30 0.72 -14.96
CA VAL A 69 -10.46 0.56 -13.50
C VAL A 69 -10.65 -0.91 -13.12
N ARG A 70 -11.43 -1.67 -13.89
CA ARG A 70 -11.62 -3.12 -13.66
C ARG A 70 -10.34 -3.92 -13.86
N ILE A 71 -9.59 -3.64 -14.92
CA ILE A 71 -8.32 -4.30 -15.20
C ILE A 71 -7.32 -4.02 -14.08
N ILE A 72 -7.17 -2.75 -13.66
CA ILE A 72 -6.26 -2.37 -12.57
C ILE A 72 -6.69 -3.05 -11.27
N GLY A 73 -7.96 -2.96 -10.89
CA GLY A 73 -8.46 -3.52 -9.65
C GLY A 73 -8.24 -5.03 -9.56
N LYS A 74 -8.52 -5.76 -10.64
CA LYS A 74 -8.28 -7.21 -10.69
C LYS A 74 -6.79 -7.55 -10.70
N LYS A 75 -5.96 -6.77 -11.39
CA LYS A 75 -4.49 -6.91 -11.36
C LYS A 75 -3.90 -6.62 -9.98
N GLN A 76 -4.49 -5.71 -9.21
CA GLN A 76 -4.06 -5.47 -7.83
C GLN A 76 -4.42 -6.65 -6.92
N ALA A 77 -5.59 -7.28 -7.14
CA ALA A 77 -6.01 -8.46 -6.40
C ALA A 77 -5.23 -9.74 -6.78
N ARG A 78 -4.82 -9.86 -8.05
CA ARG A 78 -4.05 -10.98 -8.61
C ARG A 78 -2.98 -10.44 -9.55
N SER A 79 -1.84 -10.03 -9.00
CA SER A 79 -0.75 -9.43 -9.79
C SER A 79 -0.07 -10.40 -10.76
N ASP A 80 -0.23 -11.70 -10.51
CA ASP A 80 0.27 -12.82 -11.30
C ASP A 80 -0.60 -13.16 -12.53
N ILE A 81 -1.87 -12.70 -12.57
CA ILE A 81 -2.82 -13.11 -13.61
C ILE A 81 -2.38 -12.67 -15.01
N GLY A 82 -2.47 -13.54 -16.01
CA GLY A 82 -2.20 -13.18 -17.40
C GLY A 82 -3.31 -12.31 -18.02
N LEU A 83 -3.01 -11.50 -19.04
CA LEU A 83 -4.05 -10.68 -19.70
C LEU A 83 -5.14 -11.52 -20.39
N LYS A 84 -4.78 -12.70 -20.90
CA LYS A 84 -5.74 -13.65 -21.51
C LYS A 84 -6.64 -14.33 -20.48
N GLU A 85 -6.13 -14.58 -19.28
CA GLU A 85 -6.95 -15.10 -18.18
C GLU A 85 -7.85 -13.99 -17.65
N LEU A 86 -7.31 -12.78 -17.54
CA LEU A 86 -8.05 -11.58 -17.13
C LEU A 86 -9.24 -11.29 -18.04
N SER A 87 -9.10 -11.46 -19.35
CA SER A 87 -10.19 -11.27 -20.31
C SER A 87 -11.38 -12.19 -20.01
N SER A 88 -11.11 -13.44 -19.64
CA SER A 88 -12.17 -14.38 -19.21
C SER A 88 -12.81 -13.99 -17.88
N HIS A 89 -12.03 -13.46 -16.94
CA HIS A 89 -12.57 -13.03 -15.63
C HIS A 89 -13.41 -11.76 -15.68
N LEU A 90 -13.16 -10.89 -16.66
CA LEU A 90 -13.86 -9.62 -16.81
C LEU A 90 -14.99 -9.68 -17.83
N ASP A 91 -15.17 -10.80 -18.53
CA ASP A 91 -16.10 -10.93 -19.66
C ASP A 91 -15.85 -9.87 -20.74
N THR A 92 -14.56 -9.58 -20.98
CA THR A 92 -14.09 -8.58 -21.95
C THR A 92 -13.23 -9.30 -22.98
N SER A 93 -13.24 -8.88 -24.25
CA SER A 93 -12.41 -9.54 -25.26
C SER A 93 -10.90 -9.39 -24.96
N PHE A 94 -10.09 -10.40 -25.29
CA PHE A 94 -8.64 -10.30 -25.08
C PHE A 94 -8.01 -9.12 -25.83
N ARG A 95 -8.55 -8.78 -27.02
CA ARG A 95 -8.09 -7.64 -27.80
C ARG A 95 -8.30 -6.32 -27.05
N ASP A 96 -9.46 -6.16 -26.43
CA ASP A 96 -9.81 -4.94 -25.69
C ASP A 96 -8.97 -4.85 -24.41
N VAL A 97 -8.87 -5.94 -23.64
CA VAL A 97 -8.00 -5.99 -22.45
C VAL A 97 -6.56 -5.64 -22.80
N LEU A 98 -6.03 -6.17 -23.91
CA LEU A 98 -4.68 -5.85 -24.38
C LEU A 98 -4.54 -4.37 -24.76
N TYR A 99 -5.53 -3.82 -25.47
CA TYR A 99 -5.57 -2.42 -25.85
C TYR A 99 -5.56 -1.49 -24.63
N HIS A 100 -6.50 -1.68 -23.71
CA HIS A 100 -6.60 -0.90 -22.47
C HIS A 100 -5.33 -1.02 -21.65
N TYR A 101 -4.82 -2.24 -21.47
CA TYR A 101 -3.59 -2.44 -20.71
C TYR A 101 -2.38 -1.72 -21.33
N GLN A 102 -2.17 -1.81 -22.64
CA GLN A 102 -1.00 -1.22 -23.28
C GLN A 102 -1.13 0.29 -23.47
N LYS A 103 -2.30 0.78 -23.89
CA LYS A 103 -2.48 2.19 -24.29
C LYS A 103 -2.88 3.09 -23.14
N HIS A 104 -3.66 2.57 -22.20
CA HIS A 104 -4.15 3.33 -21.06
C HIS A 104 -3.32 3.00 -19.83
N ILE A 105 -3.32 1.75 -19.37
CA ILE A 105 -2.78 1.44 -18.04
C ILE A 105 -1.24 1.53 -17.99
N ALA A 106 -0.55 0.70 -18.75
CA ALA A 106 0.91 0.72 -18.81
C ALA A 106 1.41 1.95 -19.60
N GLY A 107 0.77 2.26 -20.73
CA GLY A 107 1.15 3.38 -21.59
C GLY A 107 1.00 4.76 -20.94
N LYS A 108 0.10 4.91 -19.97
CA LYS A 108 -0.07 6.13 -19.18
C LYS A 108 0.54 6.02 -17.77
N GLY A 109 1.19 4.91 -17.43
CA GLY A 109 1.82 4.74 -16.12
C GLY A 109 0.84 4.78 -14.94
N LEU A 110 -0.38 4.24 -15.11
CA LEU A 110 -1.40 4.19 -14.05
C LEU A 110 -1.02 3.21 -12.91
N ILE A 111 -0.01 2.36 -13.12
CA ILE A 111 0.56 1.48 -12.10
C ILE A 111 1.85 2.11 -11.61
N SER A 112 1.87 2.52 -10.34
CA SER A 112 3.03 3.18 -9.73
C SER A 112 4.23 2.24 -9.56
N SER A 113 3.98 0.98 -9.20
CA SER A 113 5.04 -0.01 -8.99
C SER A 113 4.48 -1.43 -8.91
N TYR A 114 5.35 -2.41 -9.20
CA TYR A 114 5.17 -3.80 -8.82
C TYR A 114 6.15 -4.11 -7.71
N ILE A 115 5.65 -4.49 -6.53
CA ILE A 115 6.49 -4.81 -5.37
C ILE A 115 6.57 -6.33 -5.26
N THR A 116 7.77 -6.87 -5.42
CA THR A 116 8.04 -8.30 -5.25
C THR A 116 8.71 -8.54 -3.92
N THR A 117 8.09 -9.37 -3.09
CA THR A 117 8.69 -9.91 -1.87
C THR A 117 9.22 -11.31 -2.14
N ILE A 118 10.55 -11.51 -2.14
CA ILE A 118 11.17 -12.83 -2.34
C ILE A 118 10.94 -13.73 -1.12
N VAL A 119 10.82 -13.13 0.06
CA VAL A 119 10.54 -13.82 1.32
C VAL A 119 9.34 -13.20 2.02
N LYS A 120 8.58 -14.03 2.72
CA LYS A 120 7.43 -13.60 3.49
C LYS A 120 7.88 -12.73 4.68
N PRO A 121 7.44 -11.47 4.79
CA PRO A 121 7.76 -10.64 5.94
C PRO A 121 7.07 -11.19 7.20
N HIS A 122 7.68 -10.97 8.36
CA HIS A 122 7.09 -11.32 9.67
C HIS A 122 6.38 -10.14 10.32
N TYR A 123 6.73 -8.92 9.94
CA TYR A 123 6.08 -7.69 10.41
C TYR A 123 6.19 -6.57 9.38
N ARG A 124 5.39 -5.52 9.64
CA ARG A 124 5.50 -4.21 9.03
C ARG A 124 5.66 -3.17 10.14
N LEU A 125 6.66 -2.32 10.04
CA LEU A 125 6.77 -1.11 10.86
C LEU A 125 6.07 0.04 10.13
N HIS A 126 5.27 0.79 10.89
CA HIS A 126 4.85 2.13 10.52
C HIS A 126 5.66 3.13 11.33
N VAL A 127 6.32 4.06 10.64
CA VAL A 127 7.16 5.07 11.26
C VAL A 127 6.60 6.43 10.88
N ILE A 128 6.10 7.17 11.87
CA ILE A 128 5.54 8.52 11.71
C ILE A 128 6.58 9.52 12.22
N PHE A 129 6.88 10.54 11.42
CA PHE A 129 7.93 11.52 11.72
C PHE A 129 7.67 12.85 10.98
N GLY A 130 8.33 13.94 11.37
CA GLY A 130 8.04 15.28 10.85
C GLY A 130 9.01 15.78 9.76
N LYS A 131 10.27 15.35 9.77
CA LYS A 131 11.33 15.99 8.98
C LYS A 131 11.71 15.22 7.73
N LYS A 132 11.99 15.96 6.65
CA LYS A 132 12.56 15.41 5.41
C LYS A 132 13.94 14.78 5.64
N GLU A 133 14.77 15.35 6.51
CA GLU A 133 16.07 14.76 6.87
C GLU A 133 15.90 13.35 7.45
N THR A 134 14.91 13.13 8.32
CA THR A 134 14.55 11.80 8.83
C THR A 134 14.18 10.86 7.68
N LEU A 135 13.41 11.31 6.69
CA LEU A 135 13.11 10.52 5.50
C LEU A 135 14.39 10.08 4.79
N ASP A 136 15.31 11.01 4.52
CA ASP A 136 16.56 10.72 3.81
C ASP A 136 17.37 9.62 4.53
N TYR A 137 17.39 9.61 5.86
CA TYR A 137 17.97 8.52 6.65
C TYR A 137 17.17 7.21 6.55
N LEU A 138 15.86 7.25 6.71
CA LEU A 138 15.03 6.05 6.72
C LEU A 138 15.05 5.31 5.38
N THR A 139 15.21 6.02 4.26
CA THR A 139 15.33 5.38 2.93
C THR A 139 16.56 4.47 2.79
N ARG A 140 17.53 4.57 3.71
CA ARG A 140 18.69 3.66 3.80
C ARG A 140 18.30 2.25 4.21
N ILE A 141 17.11 2.06 4.81
CA ILE A 141 16.60 0.73 5.14
C ILE A 141 16.17 0.04 3.83
N PRO A 142 16.73 -1.13 3.48
CA PRO A 142 16.50 -1.78 2.18
C PRO A 142 15.04 -2.19 1.95
N THR A 143 14.32 -2.45 3.03
CA THR A 143 12.93 -2.92 3.03
C THR A 143 11.90 -1.82 3.30
N LEU A 144 12.35 -0.55 3.42
CA LEU A 144 11.43 0.58 3.30
C LEU A 144 10.88 0.57 1.88
N TYR A 145 9.58 0.37 1.76
CA TYR A 145 8.96 0.13 0.44
C TYR A 145 7.96 1.22 0.04
N TYR A 146 7.55 2.05 1.00
CA TYR A 146 6.53 3.06 0.75
C TYR A 146 6.62 4.17 1.78
N VAL A 147 6.40 5.41 1.34
CA VAL A 147 6.26 6.58 2.21
C VAL A 147 5.09 7.42 1.75
N HIS A 148 4.26 7.87 2.68
CA HIS A 148 3.30 8.94 2.44
C HIS A 148 3.83 10.26 3.00
N SER A 149 3.74 11.34 2.23
CA SER A 149 3.79 12.70 2.76
C SER A 149 2.38 13.16 3.09
N LEU A 150 2.20 13.62 4.32
CA LEU A 150 0.98 14.21 4.84
C LEU A 150 1.14 15.73 5.00
N ASP A 151 0.17 16.39 5.61
CA ASP A 151 0.23 17.84 5.84
C ASP A 151 1.46 18.28 6.64
N ASN A 152 1.74 17.60 7.75
CA ASN A 152 2.80 17.92 8.71
C ASN A 152 3.70 16.73 9.06
N HIS A 153 3.46 15.57 8.47
CA HIS A 153 4.13 14.32 8.82
C HIS A 153 4.45 13.51 7.58
N TYR A 154 5.37 12.59 7.74
CA TYR A 154 5.59 11.47 6.84
C TYR A 154 5.20 10.18 7.54
N VAL A 155 4.75 9.20 6.76
CA VAL A 155 4.47 7.84 7.24
C VAL A 155 5.25 6.87 6.37
N ALA A 156 6.30 6.26 6.92
CA ALA A 156 7.10 5.26 6.23
C ALA A 156 6.64 3.84 6.60
N HIS A 157 6.58 2.98 5.59
CA HIS A 157 6.28 1.56 5.73
C HIS A 157 7.54 0.74 5.45
N ILE A 158 7.92 -0.08 6.43
CA ILE A 158 9.11 -0.94 6.36
C ILE A 158 8.66 -2.37 6.60
N LEU A 159 8.99 -3.27 5.69
CA LEU A 159 8.80 -4.70 5.90
C LEU A 159 10.02 -5.27 6.63
N GLY A 160 9.84 -6.34 7.38
CA GLY A 160 11.00 -7.01 7.95
C GLY A 160 10.73 -8.40 8.46
N ARG A 161 11.82 -9.08 8.75
CA ARG A 161 11.88 -10.40 9.38
C ARG A 161 12.38 -10.27 10.80
N ARG A 162 12.07 -11.29 11.61
CA ARG A 162 12.31 -11.31 13.06
C ARG A 162 13.71 -10.84 13.46
N LEU A 163 14.74 -11.23 12.72
CA LEU A 163 16.15 -10.94 13.03
C LEU A 163 16.56 -9.50 12.66
N GLU A 164 15.83 -8.84 11.76
CA GLU A 164 16.07 -7.44 11.40
C GLU A 164 15.44 -6.45 12.37
N LEU A 165 14.47 -6.89 13.20
CA LEU A 165 13.64 -5.98 13.99
C LEU A 165 14.45 -5.04 14.87
N PHE A 166 15.30 -5.58 15.74
CA PHE A 166 16.08 -4.75 16.66
C PHE A 166 17.03 -3.82 15.92
N ARG A 167 17.72 -4.32 14.89
CA ARG A 167 18.60 -3.51 14.04
C ARG A 167 17.86 -2.34 13.37
N TYR A 168 16.65 -2.54 12.87
CA TYR A 168 15.86 -1.45 12.30
C TYR A 168 15.37 -0.47 13.37
N ILE A 169 14.91 -0.96 14.53
CA ILE A 169 14.48 -0.10 15.64
C ILE A 169 15.64 0.74 16.17
N ASP A 170 16.82 0.14 16.39
CA ASP A 170 18.02 0.81 16.86
C ASP A 170 18.44 1.92 15.89
N PHE A 171 18.47 1.62 14.59
CA PHE A 171 18.76 2.62 13.57
C PHE A 171 17.72 3.75 13.54
N ILE A 172 16.42 3.45 13.64
CA ILE A 172 15.39 4.49 13.67
C ILE A 172 15.55 5.39 14.90
N LYS A 173 15.95 4.84 16.05
CA LYS A 173 16.21 5.61 17.28
C LYS A 173 17.49 6.44 17.21
N GLU A 174 18.53 5.94 16.54
CA GLU A 174 19.71 6.76 16.20
C GLU A 174 19.32 7.94 15.30
N VAL A 175 18.46 7.70 14.30
CA VAL A 175 17.96 8.75 13.41
C VAL A 175 17.14 9.78 14.17
N GLU A 176 16.23 9.36 15.05
CA GLU A 176 15.43 10.26 15.92
C GLU A 176 16.33 11.26 16.67
N SER A 177 17.39 10.74 17.30
CA SER A 177 18.35 11.56 18.03
C SER A 177 19.16 12.49 17.11
N THR A 178 19.55 12.01 15.92
CA THR A 178 20.42 12.74 14.99
C THR A 178 19.68 13.86 14.27
N SER A 179 18.45 13.59 13.82
CA SER A 179 17.61 14.57 13.12
C SER A 179 16.84 15.48 14.09
N ASN A 180 16.91 15.24 15.41
CA ASN A 180 16.14 15.94 16.43
C ASN A 180 14.64 15.98 16.08
N ASP A 181 14.12 14.85 15.62
CA ASP A 181 12.73 14.64 15.22
C ASP A 181 11.99 13.84 16.31
N ASN A 182 10.66 13.83 16.26
CA ASN A 182 9.86 12.95 17.12
C ASN A 182 9.34 11.79 16.28
N ILE A 183 9.80 10.57 16.58
CA ILE A 183 9.48 9.39 15.76
C ILE A 183 8.59 8.41 16.54
N ILE A 184 7.38 8.21 16.02
CA ILE A 184 6.45 7.19 16.50
C ILE A 184 6.62 5.93 15.67
N ILE A 185 6.90 4.81 16.33
CA ILE A 185 7.04 3.50 15.68
C ILE A 185 5.90 2.60 16.12
N THR A 186 5.12 2.08 15.17
CA THR A 186 4.11 1.05 15.42
C THR A 186 4.51 -0.24 14.72
N LEU A 187 4.54 -1.34 15.48
CA LEU A 187 4.82 -2.67 14.97
C LEU A 187 3.51 -3.39 14.65
N HIS A 188 3.32 -3.76 13.39
CA HIS A 188 2.21 -4.59 12.94
C HIS A 188 2.72 -5.99 12.61
N PRO A 189 2.26 -7.05 13.31
CA PRO A 189 2.60 -8.41 12.89
C PRO A 189 2.07 -8.66 11.48
N TYR A 190 2.89 -9.25 10.61
CA TYR A 190 2.47 -9.55 9.26
C TYR A 190 1.58 -10.79 9.29
N ASN A 191 0.28 -10.58 9.14
CA ASN A 191 -0.70 -11.65 9.08
C ASN A 191 -1.55 -11.49 7.82
N GLU A 192 -1.42 -12.43 6.88
CA GLU A 192 -2.18 -12.44 5.63
C GLU A 192 -3.70 -12.45 5.84
N LYS A 193 -4.18 -12.92 7.00
CA LYS A 193 -5.60 -12.88 7.36
C LYS A 193 -6.11 -11.47 7.66
N TYR A 194 -5.23 -10.56 8.10
CA TYR A 194 -5.61 -9.23 8.59
C TYR A 194 -4.94 -8.07 7.85
N ILE A 195 -3.93 -8.36 7.01
CA ILE A 195 -3.40 -7.39 6.05
C ILE A 195 -4.34 -7.42 4.85
N PHE A 196 -5.39 -6.62 4.95
CA PHE A 196 -6.23 -6.29 3.82
C PHE A 196 -5.41 -5.43 2.85
N THR A 197 -4.83 -6.06 1.83
CA THR A 197 -4.60 -5.37 0.56
C THR A 197 -5.98 -5.16 -0.04
N ALA A 198 -6.62 -4.04 0.31
CA ALA A 198 -7.82 -3.61 -0.38
C ALA A 198 -7.41 -3.28 -1.82
N SER A 199 -7.86 -4.10 -2.77
CA SER A 199 -7.84 -3.68 -4.17
C SER A 199 -8.71 -2.45 -4.32
N ILE A 200 -8.46 -1.64 -5.34
CA ILE A 200 -9.44 -0.65 -5.81
C ILE A 200 -10.80 -1.39 -5.90
N PRO A 201 -11.88 -0.85 -5.29
CA PRO A 201 -13.18 -1.51 -5.23
C PRO A 201 -13.91 -1.44 -6.58
N TYR A 202 -13.26 -1.91 -7.64
CA TYR A 202 -13.63 -1.71 -9.05
C TYR A 202 -15.04 -2.18 -9.39
N GLU A 203 -15.58 -3.12 -8.62
CA GLU A 203 -16.97 -3.59 -8.70
C GLU A 203 -18.02 -2.49 -8.42
N HIS A 204 -17.61 -1.40 -7.79
CA HIS A 204 -18.44 -0.23 -7.48
C HIS A 204 -18.27 0.92 -8.49
N PHE A 205 -17.40 0.78 -9.48
CA PHE A 205 -17.22 1.78 -10.52
C PHE A 205 -18.16 1.48 -11.68
N THR A 206 -18.94 2.46 -12.15
CA THR A 206 -19.95 2.26 -13.20
C THR A 206 -19.42 2.61 -14.60
N PRO A 207 -20.05 2.09 -15.67
CA PRO A 207 -19.70 2.46 -17.05
C PRO A 207 -19.75 3.97 -17.34
N GLU A 208 -20.59 4.72 -16.61
CA GLU A 208 -20.71 6.17 -16.72
C GLU A 208 -19.56 6.94 -16.03
N GLY A 209 -18.63 6.23 -15.40
CA GLY A 209 -17.47 6.79 -14.71
C GLY A 209 -17.76 7.27 -13.28
N ASN A 210 -18.82 6.74 -12.66
CA ASN A 210 -19.22 7.10 -11.30
C ASN A 210 -18.88 6.00 -10.31
N TRP A 211 -18.67 6.37 -9.05
CA TRP A 211 -18.53 5.42 -7.94
C TRP A 211 -19.87 5.26 -7.23
N GLU A 212 -20.42 4.05 -7.25
CA GLU A 212 -21.67 3.70 -6.59
C GLU A 212 -21.41 2.79 -5.38
N PHE A 213 -21.41 3.42 -4.21
CA PHE A 213 -21.30 2.73 -2.93
C PHE A 213 -22.68 2.61 -2.29
N ASN A 214 -23.14 1.38 -2.06
CA ASN A 214 -24.28 1.13 -1.18
C ASN A 214 -23.78 1.01 0.26
N VAL A 215 -23.78 2.15 0.97
CA VAL A 215 -23.23 2.26 2.33
C VAL A 215 -23.94 1.31 3.30
N GLU A 216 -25.26 1.17 3.21
CA GLU A 216 -26.04 0.27 4.07
C GLU A 216 -25.64 -1.20 3.87
N LYS A 217 -25.43 -1.62 2.62
CA LYS A 217 -24.96 -2.97 2.31
C LYS A 217 -23.52 -3.20 2.78
N MET A 218 -22.64 -2.21 2.61
CA MET A 218 -21.28 -2.27 3.13
C MET A 218 -21.28 -2.41 4.66
N TYR A 219 -22.15 -1.66 5.35
CA TYR A 219 -22.33 -1.72 6.79
C TYR A 219 -22.80 -3.11 7.26
N SER A 220 -23.88 -3.62 6.67
CA SER A 220 -24.40 -4.95 7.02
C SER A 220 -23.38 -6.06 6.77
N ASN A 221 -22.59 -5.97 5.69
CA ASN A 221 -21.51 -6.91 5.44
C ASN A 221 -20.38 -6.82 6.48
N ALA A 222 -20.00 -5.60 6.89
CA ALA A 222 -19.00 -5.41 7.93
C ALA A 222 -19.47 -5.96 9.29
N GLU A 223 -20.71 -5.70 9.68
CA GLU A 223 -21.31 -6.24 10.91
C GLU A 223 -21.31 -7.77 10.92
N LYS A 224 -21.73 -8.41 9.82
CA LYS A 224 -21.69 -9.87 9.69
C LYS A 224 -20.29 -10.44 9.90
N ILE A 225 -19.28 -9.82 9.30
CA ILE A 225 -17.89 -10.25 9.47
C ILE A 225 -17.44 -10.12 10.94
N VAL A 226 -17.80 -9.02 11.61
CA VAL A 226 -17.48 -8.81 13.03
C VAL A 226 -18.19 -9.84 13.92
N GLU A 227 -19.45 -10.15 13.64
CA GLU A 227 -20.21 -11.19 14.34
C GLU A 227 -19.58 -12.58 14.14
N GLU A 228 -19.23 -12.94 12.90
CA GLU A 228 -18.57 -14.20 12.56
C GLU A 228 -17.22 -14.35 13.28
N ILE A 229 -16.40 -13.30 13.31
CA ILE A 229 -15.12 -13.29 14.05
C ILE A 229 -15.37 -13.46 15.55
N SER A 230 -16.38 -12.76 16.10
CA SER A 230 -16.72 -12.81 17.52
C SER A 230 -17.23 -14.18 17.95
N GLN A 231 -18.02 -14.84 17.11
CA GLN A 231 -18.50 -16.20 17.35
C GLN A 231 -17.36 -17.23 17.26
N LYS A 232 -16.45 -17.07 16.31
CA LYS A 232 -15.29 -17.97 16.15
C LYS A 232 -14.36 -17.91 17.35
N ASN A 233 -14.08 -16.72 17.86
CA ASN A 233 -13.25 -16.51 19.06
C ASN A 233 -13.90 -16.96 20.38
N ARG A 234 -15.21 -17.25 20.39
CA ARG A 234 -15.92 -17.80 21.56
C ARG A 234 -15.91 -19.34 21.59
N ASN A 235 -15.62 -19.96 20.46
CA ASN A 235 -15.62 -21.41 20.27
C ASN A 235 -14.21 -22.01 20.22
N ASP A 236 -13.17 -21.18 20.34
CA ASP A 236 -11.75 -21.53 20.54
C ASP A 236 -11.35 -21.23 22.00
#